data_AF-A0AAN9G3X5-F1
#
_entry.id   AF-A0AAN9G3X5-F1
#
_cell.length_a   1.000
_cell.length_b   1.000
_cell.length_c   1.000
_cell.angle_alpha   90.00
_cell.angle_beta   90.00
_cell.angle_gamma   90.00
#
_symmetry.space_group_name_H-M   'P 1'
#
loop_
_entity.id
_entity.type
_entity.pdbx_description
1 polymer ?
#
loop_
_entity_poly.entity_id
_entity_poly.type
_entity_poly.pdbx_seq_one_letter_code
_entity_poly.pdbx_strand_id
1 'polypeptide(L)'
;MAAYQTIFLGIIALCSHAAMGQIAVDHAGNIEDTVDGYRIQYHDQSNLLLLIHSLDCFVATLPRGTQLANKLEDMSTRMPTQRAIVGLVKEGHFTPTSLGDVMEQNHDALLRALCFRSEIYTVDLASLH
;
A
#
# COMPACT_ATOMS: atom_id res chain seq x y z
N MET A 1 -6.31 48.75 41.52
CA MET A 1 -5.51 49.71 40.73
C MET A 1 -4.86 48.95 39.60
N ALA A 2 -4.85 49.59 38.43
CA ALA A 2 -4.73 49.01 37.09
C ALA A 2 -3.38 48.36 36.77
N ALA A 3 -3.41 47.40 35.83
CA ALA A 3 -2.58 47.33 34.63
C ALA A 3 -2.67 45.91 34.04
N TYR A 4 -2.60 45.62 32.74
CA TYR A 4 -2.78 46.35 31.48
C TYR A 4 -2.91 45.23 30.42
N GLN A 5 -3.63 45.50 29.33
CA GLN A 5 -3.79 44.62 28.18
C GLN A 5 -2.42 44.20 27.58
N THR A 6 -2.32 42.99 27.05
CA THR A 6 -1.66 42.79 25.74
C THR A 6 -2.19 41.56 25.03
N ILE A 7 -2.66 41.81 23.83
CA ILE A 7 -3.14 40.89 22.79
C ILE A 7 -1.95 40.08 22.27
N PHE A 8 -2.09 38.76 22.11
CA PHE A 8 -1.37 38.02 21.07
C PHE A 8 -2.30 36.97 20.46
N LEU A 9 -2.77 37.29 19.25
CA LEU A 9 -3.18 36.34 18.24
C LEU A 9 -2.02 35.40 17.89
N GLY A 10 -2.37 34.18 17.47
CA GLY A 10 -1.47 33.22 16.84
C GLY A 10 -1.05 32.14 17.85
N ILE A 11 -1.25 30.86 17.60
CA ILE A 11 -0.98 30.17 16.35
C ILE A 11 -1.93 28.94 16.28
N ILE A 12 -2.74 28.87 15.22
CA ILE A 12 -3.24 27.59 14.70
C ILE A 12 -2.01 26.91 14.10
N ALA A 13 -1.36 26.03 14.86
CA ALA A 13 -0.26 25.21 14.34
C ALA A 13 -0.78 23.79 14.17
N LEU A 14 -1.04 23.48 12.91
CA LEU A 14 -0.81 22.19 12.26
C LEU A 14 -0.59 21.02 13.24
N CYS A 15 -1.68 20.32 13.56
CA CYS A 15 -1.60 18.87 13.66
C CYS A 15 -1.86 18.26 12.26
N SER A 16 -1.21 18.81 11.24
CA SER A 16 -0.88 18.06 10.03
C SER A 16 0.26 17.13 10.40
N HIS A 17 -0.03 16.15 11.26
CA HIS A 17 0.88 15.03 11.43
C HIS A 17 0.93 14.38 10.06
N ALA A 18 2.08 14.56 9.42
CA ALA A 18 2.49 13.78 8.27
C ALA A 18 2.06 12.34 8.56
N ALA A 19 1.17 11.80 7.72
CA ALA A 19 1.04 10.38 7.56
C ALA A 19 2.38 9.89 6.99
N MET A 20 3.40 9.86 7.85
CA MET A 20 4.61 9.11 7.60
C MET A 20 4.14 7.68 7.70
N GLY A 21 4.02 7.03 6.54
CA GLY A 21 3.74 5.61 6.44
C GLY A 21 4.61 4.88 7.45
N GLN A 22 3.97 4.21 8.40
CA GLN A 22 4.66 3.34 9.32
C GLN A 22 5.14 2.16 8.47
N ILE A 23 6.42 2.17 8.12
CA ILE A 23 7.09 1.01 7.54
C ILE A 23 7.13 -0.03 8.66
N ALA A 24 6.20 -0.98 8.65
CA ALA A 24 6.25 -2.14 9.51
C ALA A 24 6.87 -3.27 8.70
N VAL A 25 8.17 -3.51 8.87
CA VAL A 25 8.75 -4.77 8.38
C VAL A 25 8.36 -5.83 9.39
N ASP A 26 7.52 -6.78 8.99
CA ASP A 26 7.16 -7.89 9.88
C ASP A 26 8.35 -8.83 10.10
N HIS A 27 8.25 -9.73 11.08
CA HIS A 27 9.31 -10.69 11.41
C HIS A 27 9.59 -11.71 10.28
N ALA A 28 8.79 -11.72 9.21
CA ALA A 28 8.95 -12.56 8.04
C ALA A 28 9.66 -11.86 6.87
N GLY A 29 9.96 -10.56 6.99
CA GLY A 29 10.66 -9.77 5.97
C GLY A 29 9.72 -9.10 4.96
N ASN A 30 8.40 -9.09 5.21
CA ASN A 30 7.45 -8.46 4.31
C ASN A 30 7.47 -6.94 4.52
N ILE A 31 7.46 -6.20 3.41
CA ILE A 31 7.33 -4.75 3.42
C ILE A 31 5.85 -4.45 3.63
N GLU A 32 5.46 -4.02 4.84
CA GLU A 32 4.15 -3.44 5.09
C GLU A 32 4.26 -1.92 5.15
N ASP A 33 3.63 -1.26 4.18
CA ASP A 33 3.55 0.19 4.09
C ASP A 33 2.09 0.65 4.00
N THR A 34 1.84 1.89 4.43
CA THR A 34 0.56 2.56 4.19
C THR A 34 0.75 3.76 3.29
N VAL A 35 0.11 3.75 2.12
CA VAL A 35 0.18 4.81 1.10
C VAL A 35 -1.22 5.23 0.71
N ASP A 36 -1.56 6.50 0.94
CA ASP A 36 -2.87 7.07 0.63
C ASP A 36 -4.07 6.25 1.18
N GLY A 37 -3.90 5.62 2.36
CA GLY A 37 -4.89 4.76 2.99
C GLY A 37 -4.85 3.29 2.57
N TYR A 38 -4.07 2.94 1.54
CA TYR A 38 -3.85 1.56 1.12
C TYR A 38 -2.75 0.93 1.96
N ARG A 39 -3.03 -0.21 2.58
CA ARG A 39 -2.02 -1.09 3.16
C ARG A 39 -1.42 -1.94 2.05
N ILE A 40 -0.12 -1.82 1.82
CA ILE A 40 0.60 -2.51 0.75
C ILE A 40 1.53 -3.54 1.40
N GLN A 41 1.45 -4.79 0.94
CA GLN A 41 2.31 -5.89 1.34
C GLN A 41 2.94 -6.53 0.12
N TYR A 42 4.27 -6.54 0.04
CA TYR A 42 5.00 -7.31 -0.96
C TYR A 42 5.54 -8.58 -0.33
N HIS A 43 5.23 -9.73 -0.93
CA HIS A 43 5.65 -11.04 -0.49
C HIS A 43 6.53 -11.70 -1.55
N ASP A 44 7.84 -11.64 -1.34
CA ASP A 44 8.86 -12.10 -2.28
C ASP A 44 8.71 -13.59 -2.64
N GLN A 45 8.32 -14.43 -1.68
CA GLN A 45 8.28 -15.89 -1.87
C GLN A 45 7.18 -16.33 -2.85
N SER A 46 6.07 -15.60 -2.87
CA SER A 46 4.92 -15.87 -3.74
C SER A 46 4.85 -14.91 -4.93
N ASN A 47 5.80 -13.98 -5.07
CA ASN A 47 5.80 -12.93 -6.08
C ASN A 47 4.48 -12.15 -6.10
N LEU A 48 3.91 -11.89 -4.92
CA LEU A 48 2.63 -11.20 -4.79
C LEU A 48 2.81 -9.82 -4.17
N LEU A 49 2.13 -8.86 -4.76
CA LEU A 49 1.85 -7.58 -4.16
C LEU A 49 0.37 -7.53 -3.78
N LEU A 50 0.10 -7.32 -2.50
CA LEU A 50 -1.23 -7.18 -1.95
C LEU A 50 -1.46 -5.73 -1.57
N LEU A 51 -2.56 -5.13 -2.01
CA LEU A 51 -3.02 -3.82 -1.58
C LEU A 51 -4.41 -3.97 -0.95
N ILE A 52 -4.59 -3.43 0.24
CA ILE A 52 -5.85 -3.53 0.99
C ILE A 52 -6.32 -2.11 1.30
N HIS A 53 -7.55 -1.81 0.95
CA HIS A 53 -8.19 -0.55 1.30
C HIS A 53 -9.62 -0.79 1.76
N SER A 54 -9.90 -0.45 3.02
CA SER A 54 -11.20 -0.73 3.66
C SER A 54 -11.56 -2.23 3.62
N LEU A 55 -12.47 -2.64 2.74
CA LEU A 55 -12.88 -4.03 2.55
C LEU A 55 -12.41 -4.59 1.21
N ASP A 56 -11.78 -3.78 0.36
CA ASP A 56 -11.36 -4.18 -0.98
C ASP A 56 -9.93 -4.73 -0.95
N CYS A 57 -9.74 -5.84 -1.66
CA CYS A 57 -8.44 -6.47 -1.81
C CYS A 57 -7.98 -6.43 -3.27
N PHE A 58 -6.83 -5.83 -3.50
CA PHE A 58 -6.19 -5.77 -4.80
C PHE A 58 -4.91 -6.58 -4.76
N VAL A 59 -4.69 -7.39 -5.79
CA VAL A 59 -3.56 -8.30 -5.89
C VAL A 59 -2.84 -8.04 -7.20
N ALA A 60 -1.53 -8.19 -7.20
CA ALA A 60 -0.76 -8.16 -8.43
C ALA A 60 0.37 -9.17 -8.35
N THR A 61 0.63 -9.86 -9.46
CA THR A 61 1.80 -10.72 -9.60
C THR A 61 2.99 -9.85 -9.97
N LEU A 62 4.02 -9.89 -9.14
CA LEU A 62 5.25 -9.14 -9.32
C LEU A 62 6.47 -10.05 -9.11
N PRO A 63 6.96 -10.70 -10.19
CA PRO A 63 8.12 -11.57 -10.13
C PRO A 63 9.38 -10.82 -9.68
N ARG A 64 10.17 -11.47 -8.83
CA ARG A 64 11.46 -10.94 -8.40
C ARG A 64 12.41 -10.72 -9.57
N GLY A 65 13.25 -9.70 -9.47
CA GLY A 65 14.23 -9.34 -10.49
C GLY A 65 13.66 -8.53 -11.65
N THR A 66 12.33 -8.32 -11.70
CA THR A 66 11.74 -7.33 -12.60
C THR A 66 12.15 -5.92 -12.16
N GLN A 67 12.17 -4.97 -13.10
CA GLN A 67 12.51 -3.59 -12.79
C GLN A 67 11.59 -2.99 -11.71
N LEU A 68 10.30 -3.35 -11.74
CA LEU A 68 9.33 -2.88 -10.76
C LEU A 68 9.54 -3.51 -9.37
N ALA A 69 9.89 -4.80 -9.29
CA ALA A 69 10.28 -5.44 -8.03
C ALA A 69 11.52 -4.77 -7.43
N ASN A 70 12.56 -4.53 -8.24
CA ASN A 70 13.78 -3.87 -7.78
C ASN A 70 13.52 -2.46 -7.23
N LYS A 71 12.58 -1.72 -7.84
CA LYS A 71 12.14 -0.40 -7.34
C LYS A 71 11.39 -0.47 -6.01
N LEU A 72 10.66 -1.55 -5.73
CA LEU A 72 10.00 -1.74 -4.44
C LEU A 72 10.97 -2.17 -3.34
N GLU A 73 11.98 -2.97 -3.68
CA GLU A 73 13.04 -3.38 -2.76
C GLU A 73 13.93 -2.18 -2.36
N ASP A 74 14.24 -1.28 -3.31
CA ASP A 74 15.05 -0.08 -3.07
C ASP A 74 14.30 1.00 -2.27
N MET A 75 14.86 1.38 -1.12
CA MET A 75 14.31 2.41 -0.23
C MET A 75 14.08 3.76 -0.93
N SER A 76 14.91 4.13 -1.91
CA SER A 76 14.80 5.44 -2.56
C SER A 76 13.63 5.52 -3.55
N THR A 77 13.24 4.38 -4.12
CA THR A 77 12.21 4.29 -5.16
C THR A 77 10.92 3.61 -4.70
N ARG A 78 10.94 2.94 -3.54
CA ARG A 78 9.78 2.24 -2.96
C ARG A 78 8.51 3.08 -2.87
N MET A 79 8.57 4.20 -2.13
CA MET A 79 7.40 5.07 -1.92
C MET A 79 6.81 5.63 -3.22
N PRO A 80 7.60 6.23 -4.15
CA PRO A 80 7.04 6.69 -5.42
C PRO A 80 6.48 5.54 -6.27
N THR A 81 7.10 4.36 -6.24
CA THR A 81 6.57 3.18 -6.93
C THR A 81 5.25 2.69 -6.34
N GLN A 82 5.14 2.59 -5.01
CA GLN A 82 3.90 2.24 -4.33
C GLN A 82 2.77 3.25 -4.66
N ARG A 83 3.08 4.55 -4.69
CA ARG A 83 2.10 5.58 -5.11
C ARG A 83 1.66 5.40 -6.56
N ALA A 84 2.56 5.04 -7.47
CA ALA A 84 2.20 4.77 -8.86
C ALA A 84 1.25 3.57 -8.98
N ILE A 85 1.49 2.51 -8.21
CA ILE A 85 0.61 1.33 -8.16
C ILE A 85 -0.76 1.68 -7.57
N VAL A 86 -0.80 2.47 -6.50
CA VAL A 86 -2.07 3.00 -5.95
C VAL A 86 -2.78 3.88 -6.98
N GLY A 87 -2.04 4.63 -7.80
CA GLY A 87 -2.57 5.40 -8.93
C GLY A 87 -3.34 4.52 -9.91
N LEU A 88 -2.79 3.38 -10.31
CA LEU A 88 -3.47 2.41 -11.17
C LEU A 88 -4.80 1.94 -10.58
N VAL A 89 -4.84 1.65 -9.27
CA VAL A 89 -6.07 1.24 -8.59
C VAL A 89 -7.09 2.38 -8.62
N LYS A 90 -6.69 3.61 -8.31
CA LYS A 90 -7.57 4.79 -8.35
C LYS A 90 -8.09 5.11 -9.75
N GLU A 91 -7.31 4.80 -10.79
CA GLU A 91 -7.64 4.99 -12.20
C GLU A 91 -8.49 3.84 -12.78
N GLY A 92 -8.71 2.76 -12.02
CA GLY A 92 -9.54 1.63 -12.45
C GLY A 92 -8.80 0.57 -13.28
N HIS A 93 -7.46 0.52 -13.22
CA HIS A 93 -6.63 -0.48 -13.91
C HIS A 93 -6.60 -1.82 -13.14
N PHE A 94 -7.78 -2.38 -12.90
CA PHE A 94 -7.93 -3.68 -12.23
C PHE A 94 -9.09 -4.48 -12.80
N THR A 95 -9.06 -5.80 -12.59
CA THR A 95 -10.10 -6.72 -13.03
C THR A 95 -10.60 -7.55 -11.86
N PRO A 96 -11.94 -7.70 -11.67
CA PRO A 96 -12.48 -8.58 -10.64
C PRO A 96 -12.03 -10.03 -10.86
N THR A 97 -11.69 -10.73 -9.78
CA THR A 97 -11.28 -12.13 -9.77
C THR A 97 -11.78 -12.83 -8.51
N SER A 98 -11.72 -14.16 -8.47
CA SER A 98 -12.09 -14.93 -7.29
C SER A 98 -10.86 -15.22 -6.41
N LEU A 99 -11.07 -15.27 -5.09
CA LEU A 99 -10.02 -15.72 -4.17
C LEU A 99 -9.53 -17.14 -4.51
N GLY A 100 -10.41 -18.00 -5.02
CA GLY A 100 -10.04 -19.34 -5.46
C GLY A 100 -8.98 -19.32 -6.57
N ASP A 101 -9.21 -18.51 -7.62
CA ASP A 101 -8.31 -18.42 -8.78
C ASP A 101 -6.94 -17.86 -8.38
N VAL A 102 -6.92 -16.81 -7.56
CA VAL A 102 -5.67 -16.20 -7.09
C VAL A 102 -4.91 -17.16 -6.16
N MET A 103 -5.62 -17.91 -5.32
CA MET A 103 -5.01 -18.90 -4.42
C MET A 103 -4.46 -20.12 -5.17
N GLU A 104 -5.12 -20.57 -6.24
CA GLU A 104 -4.62 -21.66 -7.07
C GLU A 104 -3.31 -21.28 -7.76
N GLN A 105 -3.15 -20.01 -8.12
CA GLN A 105 -1.95 -19.52 -8.81
C GLN A 105 -0.77 -19.24 -7.86
N ASN A 106 -1.05 -18.72 -6.66
CA ASN A 106 0.01 -18.15 -5.81
C ASN A 106 0.23 -18.89 -4.49
N HIS A 107 -0.70 -19.78 -4.09
CA HIS A 107 -0.62 -20.59 -2.87
C HIS A 107 -0.27 -19.82 -1.58
N ASP A 108 -0.69 -18.55 -1.49
CA ASP A 108 -0.30 -17.67 -0.39
C ASP A 108 -1.32 -17.66 0.76
N ALA A 109 -0.85 -17.92 1.98
CA ALA A 109 -1.67 -17.89 3.18
C ALA A 109 -2.09 -16.46 3.59
N LEU A 110 -1.34 -15.42 3.22
CA LEU A 110 -1.65 -14.02 3.49
C LEU A 110 -2.91 -13.56 2.78
N LEU A 111 -3.12 -13.98 1.53
CA LEU A 111 -4.36 -13.74 0.79
C LEU A 111 -5.57 -14.23 1.58
N ARG A 112 -5.46 -15.42 2.15
CA ARG A 112 -6.55 -16.01 2.94
C ARG A 112 -6.72 -15.32 4.29
N ALA A 113 -5.65 -14.85 4.91
CA ALA A 113 -5.72 -14.15 6.19
C ALA A 113 -6.31 -12.73 6.05
N LEU A 114 -6.03 -12.06 4.93
CA LEU A 114 -6.29 -10.63 4.76
C LEU A 114 -7.48 -10.32 3.85
N CYS A 115 -7.84 -11.21 2.92
CA CYS A 115 -8.89 -10.99 1.91
C CYS A 115 -10.10 -11.93 2.02
N PHE A 116 -10.29 -12.58 3.17
CA PHE A 116 -11.31 -13.63 3.35
C PHE A 116 -12.77 -13.18 3.12
N ARG A 117 -13.08 -11.89 3.25
CA ARG A 117 -14.45 -11.36 3.14
C ARG A 117 -14.65 -10.41 1.95
N SER A 118 -13.64 -10.28 1.11
CA SER A 118 -13.50 -9.19 0.15
C SER A 118 -13.69 -9.68 -1.28
N GLU A 119 -14.26 -8.84 -2.15
CA GLU A 119 -14.04 -9.00 -3.58
C GLU A 119 -12.55 -8.79 -3.87
N ILE A 120 -12.00 -9.63 -4.74
CA ILE A 120 -10.58 -9.58 -5.09
C ILE A 120 -10.45 -9.00 -6.49
N TYR A 121 -9.49 -8.12 -6.66
CA TYR A 121 -9.21 -7.46 -7.92
C TYR A 121 -7.75 -7.65 -8.30
N THR A 122 -7.48 -8.08 -9.53
CA THR A 122 -6.12 -8.16 -10.06
C THR A 122 -5.76 -6.83 -10.69
N VAL A 123 -4.69 -6.18 -10.22
CA VAL A 123 -4.15 -4.94 -10.78
C VAL A 123 -3.23 -5.28 -11.95
N ASP A 124 -3.39 -4.58 -13.07
CA ASP A 124 -2.49 -4.69 -14.21
C ASP A 124 -1.30 -3.74 -14.05
N LEU A 125 -0.12 -4.31 -13.76
CA LEU A 125 1.12 -3.55 -13.57
C LEU A 125 1.85 -3.23 -14.89
N ALA A 126 1.37 -3.71 -16.05
CA ALA A 126 2.07 -3.60 -17.32
C ALA A 126 2.37 -2.14 -17.73
N SER A 127 1.58 -1.18 -17.25
CA SER A 127 1.74 0.25 -17.49
C SER A 127 2.89 0.91 -16.72
N LEU A 128 3.49 0.22 -15.74
CA LEU A 128 4.56 0.75 -14.88
C LEU A 128 5.98 0.26 -15.24
N HIS A 129 6.11 -0.46 -16.35
CA HIS A 129 7.39 -0.98 -16.87
C HIS A 129 8.24 0.12 -17.49
#